data_AF-A0A238XVN6-F1
#
_entry.id   AF-A0A238XVN6-F1
#
_cell.length_a   1.000
_cell.length_b   1.000
_cell.length_c   1.000
_cell.angle_alpha   90.00
_cell.angle_beta   90.00
_cell.angle_gamma   90.00
#
_symmetry.space_group_name_H-M   'P 1'
#
loop_
_entity.id
_entity.type
_entity.pdbx_description
1 polymer ?
#
loop_
_entity_poly.entity_id
_entity_poly.type
_entity_poly.pdbx_seq_one_letter_code
_entity_poly.pdbx_strand_id
1 'polypeptide(L)'
;MAASLDRQAALTVLRFLNEELNVHMRDDVEDLFPLLARRCTKDDAIEGAISRIRAVQEEATCLLPLVRATLARCLDTGADLNASDRVTFAEFAGHVRSHLVAENAILLPIARARLTRADLRMLSQNMLSRRGLPPILESSNAQ
;
A
#
# COMPACT_ATOMS: atom_id res chain seq x y z
N MET A 1 -15.83 15.68 25.00
CA MET A 1 -16.32 14.29 24.83
C MET A 1 -15.31 13.57 23.96
N ALA A 2 -14.74 12.45 24.42
CA ALA A 2 -13.92 11.62 23.53
C ALA A 2 -14.85 11.07 22.45
N ALA A 3 -14.50 11.26 21.17
CA ALA A 3 -15.23 10.65 20.08
C ALA A 3 -15.10 9.13 20.23
N SER A 4 -16.23 8.45 20.42
CA SER A 4 -16.32 6.99 20.46
C SER A 4 -15.87 6.41 19.12
N LEU A 5 -15.24 5.23 19.15
CA LEU A 5 -14.89 4.49 17.95
C LEU A 5 -16.09 4.35 17.01
N ASP A 6 -15.94 4.80 15.76
CA ASP A 6 -16.90 4.51 14.69
C ASP A 6 -16.74 3.05 14.25
N ARG A 7 -17.74 2.23 14.59
CA ARG A 7 -17.76 0.79 14.29
C ARG A 7 -17.72 0.51 12.78
N GLN A 8 -18.40 1.32 11.97
CA GLN A 8 -18.46 1.09 10.53
C GLN A 8 -17.11 1.44 9.87
N ALA A 9 -16.48 2.53 10.31
CA ALA A 9 -15.14 2.88 9.89
C ALA A 9 -14.12 1.79 10.31
N ALA A 10 -14.19 1.33 11.56
CA ALA A 10 -13.32 0.27 12.07
C ALA A 10 -13.45 -1.04 11.28
N LEU A 11 -14.67 -1.49 10.94
CA LEU A 11 -14.90 -2.66 10.09
C LEU A 11 -14.30 -2.47 8.69
N THR A 12 -14.49 -1.30 8.09
CA THR A 12 -13.98 -1.00 6.75
C THR A 12 -12.46 -1.02 6.72
N VAL A 13 -11.81 -0.39 7.70
CA VAL A 13 -10.35 -0.39 7.83
C VAL A 13 -9.84 -1.80 8.09
N LEU A 14 -10.42 -2.55 9.03
CA LEU A 14 -9.96 -3.90 9.33
C LEU A 14 -10.05 -4.84 8.12
N ARG A 15 -11.14 -4.75 7.34
CA ARG A 15 -11.29 -5.50 6.10
C ARG A 15 -10.19 -5.15 5.10
N PHE A 16 -9.99 -3.87 4.82
CA PHE A 16 -8.92 -3.41 3.92
C PHE A 16 -7.54 -3.90 4.36
N LEU A 17 -7.23 -3.76 5.65
CA LEU A 17 -5.95 -4.21 6.20
C LEU A 17 -5.76 -5.71 6.00
N ASN A 18 -6.80 -6.53 6.15
CA ASN A 18 -6.70 -7.99 6.04
C ASN A 18 -6.66 -8.50 4.60
N GLU A 19 -7.42 -7.88 3.70
CA GLU A 19 -7.67 -8.40 2.35
C GLU A 19 -6.83 -7.71 1.28
N GLU A 20 -6.72 -6.38 1.33
CA GLU A 20 -6.19 -5.57 0.21
C GLU A 20 -4.76 -5.08 0.45
N LEU A 21 -4.42 -4.69 1.68
CA LEU A 21 -3.12 -4.08 1.96
C LEU A 21 -1.97 -5.04 1.61
N ASN A 22 -2.06 -6.29 2.04
CA ASN A 22 -1.02 -7.28 1.78
C ASN A 22 -0.80 -7.54 0.29
N VAL A 23 -1.88 -7.61 -0.51
CA VAL A 23 -1.74 -7.84 -1.96
C VAL A 23 -1.15 -6.62 -2.66
N HIS A 24 -1.53 -5.41 -2.25
CA HIS A 24 -0.92 -4.17 -2.75
C HIS A 24 0.59 -4.11 -2.45
N MET A 25 1.02 -4.43 -1.23
CA MET A 25 2.45 -4.46 -0.89
C MET A 25 3.24 -5.47 -1.73
N ARG A 26 2.60 -6.59 -2.11
CA ARG A 26 3.20 -7.58 -3.01
C ARG A 26 3.31 -7.07 -4.43
N ASP A 27 2.31 -6.35 -4.93
CA ASP A 27 2.36 -5.71 -6.24
C ASP A 27 3.59 -4.78 -6.33
N ASP A 28 3.88 -4.05 -5.24
CA ASP A 28 5.04 -3.17 -5.19
C ASP A 28 6.37 -3.94 -5.19
N VAL A 29 6.53 -4.86 -4.23
CA VAL A 29 7.81 -5.53 -3.97
C VAL A 29 8.18 -6.54 -5.04
N GLU A 30 7.20 -7.30 -5.55
CA GLU A 30 7.45 -8.37 -6.50
C GLU A 30 7.45 -7.89 -7.96
N ASP A 31 6.75 -6.80 -8.27
CA ASP A 31 6.56 -6.35 -9.66
C ASP A 31 7.06 -4.92 -9.91
N LEU A 32 6.50 -3.90 -9.23
CA LEU A 32 6.78 -2.49 -9.53
C LEU A 32 8.24 -2.10 -9.26
N PHE A 33 8.77 -2.43 -8.07
CA PHE A 33 10.14 -2.04 -7.70
C PHE A 33 11.20 -2.69 -8.62
N PRO A 34 11.17 -4.01 -8.90
CA PRO A 34 12.12 -4.62 -9.83
C PRO A 34 12.03 -4.04 -11.24
N LEU A 35 10.82 -3.72 -11.70
CA LEU A 35 10.61 -3.14 -13.02
C LEU A 35 11.20 -1.72 -13.12
N LEU A 36 10.97 -0.89 -12.10
CA LEU A 36 11.55 0.45 -12.04
C LEU A 36 13.08 0.41 -11.98
N ALA A 37 13.65 -0.49 -11.18
CA ALA A 37 15.10 -0.68 -11.12
C ALA A 37 15.70 -1.04 -12.50
N ARG A 38 14.97 -1.77 -13.35
CA ARG A 38 15.40 -2.12 -14.72
C ARG A 38 15.23 -0.99 -15.72
N ARG A 39 14.18 -0.16 -15.58
CA ARG A 39 13.80 0.88 -16.55
C ARG A 39 14.47 2.22 -16.29
N CYS A 40 14.86 2.49 -15.06
CA CYS A 40 15.48 3.75 -14.69
C CYS A 40 16.97 3.77 -15.00
N THR A 41 17.46 4.97 -15.26
CA THR A 41 18.87 5.31 -15.38
C THR A 41 19.43 5.72 -14.02
N LYS A 42 20.77 5.85 -13.93
CA LYS A 42 21.42 6.33 -12.71
C LYS A 42 20.95 7.72 -12.28
N ASP A 43 20.64 8.59 -13.25
CA ASP A 43 20.20 9.97 -13.01
C ASP A 43 18.82 10.04 -12.34
N ASP A 44 18.01 8.97 -12.44
CA ASP A 44 16.71 8.90 -11.77
C ASP A 44 16.83 8.57 -10.27
N ALA A 45 18.02 8.13 -9.81
CA ALA A 45 18.29 7.75 -8.42
C ALA A 45 17.26 6.78 -7.78
N ILE A 46 16.65 5.91 -8.60
CA ILE A 46 15.47 5.12 -8.20
C ILE A 46 15.74 4.15 -7.05
N GLU A 47 16.94 3.57 -6.98
CA GLU A 47 17.29 2.57 -5.97
C GLU A 47 17.24 3.18 -4.55
N GLY A 48 17.71 4.41 -4.41
CA GLY A 48 17.64 5.15 -3.14
C GLY A 48 16.19 5.46 -2.74
N ALA A 49 15.35 5.83 -3.71
CA ALA A 49 13.93 6.07 -3.46
C ALA A 49 13.20 4.79 -3.03
N ILE A 50 13.43 3.66 -3.72
CA ILE A 50 12.88 2.35 -3.36
C ILE A 50 13.36 1.94 -1.96
N SER A 51 14.65 2.08 -1.66
CA SER A 51 15.19 1.74 -0.33
C SER A 51 14.49 2.52 0.79
N ARG A 52 14.28 3.82 0.61
CA ARG A 52 13.58 4.66 1.59
C ARG A 52 12.11 4.27 1.76
N ILE A 53 11.41 4.01 0.65
CA ILE A 53 10.00 3.58 0.67
C ILE A 53 9.86 2.25 1.43
N ARG A 54 10.75 1.29 1.18
CA ARG A 54 10.76 -0.01 1.85
C ARG A 54 10.98 0.13 3.36
N ALA A 55 11.89 1.00 3.79
CA ALA A 55 12.14 1.23 5.22
C ALA A 55 10.87 1.73 5.94
N VAL A 56 10.19 2.74 5.38
CA VAL A 56 8.94 3.26 5.97
C VAL A 56 7.82 2.21 5.94
N GLN A 57 7.75 1.42 4.87
CA GLN A 57 6.78 0.33 4.75
C GLN A 57 7.03 -0.78 5.79
N GLU A 58 8.28 -1.10 6.08
CA GLU A 58 8.68 -2.08 7.10
C GLU A 58 8.26 -1.62 8.51
N GLU A 59 8.48 -0.34 8.84
CA GLU A 59 8.00 0.25 10.10
C GLU A 59 6.48 0.12 10.27
N ALA A 60 5.70 0.44 9.22
CA ALA A 60 4.25 0.26 9.24
C ALA A 60 3.84 -1.22 9.38
N THR A 61 4.57 -2.11 8.72
CA THR A 61 4.30 -3.56 8.73
C THR A 61 4.52 -4.16 10.11
N CYS A 62 5.52 -3.71 10.85
CA CYS A 62 5.77 -4.13 12.23
C CYS A 62 4.60 -3.82 13.17
N LEU A 63 3.90 -2.70 12.95
CA LEU A 63 2.74 -2.30 13.76
C LEU A 63 1.42 -2.98 13.33
N LEU A 64 1.37 -3.52 12.12
CA LEU A 64 0.14 -4.03 11.51
C LEU A 64 -0.57 -5.14 12.31
N PRO A 65 0.12 -6.14 12.91
CA PRO A 65 -0.53 -7.15 13.74
C PRO A 65 -1.22 -6.53 14.96
N LEU A 66 -0.60 -5.54 15.61
CA LEU A 66 -1.14 -4.87 16.79
C LEU A 66 -2.36 -4.00 16.44
N VAL A 67 -2.30 -3.29 15.32
CA VAL A 67 -3.43 -2.49 14.81
C VAL A 67 -4.63 -3.40 14.49
N ARG A 68 -4.41 -4.50 13.77
CA ARG A 68 -5.47 -5.48 13.44
C ARG A 68 -6.09 -6.08 14.69
N ALA A 69 -5.28 -6.54 15.65
CA ALA A 69 -5.75 -7.12 16.90
C ALA A 69 -6.54 -6.12 17.75
N THR A 70 -6.13 -4.86 17.75
CA THR A 70 -6.82 -3.78 18.48
C THR A 70 -8.17 -3.46 17.85
N LEU A 71 -8.23 -3.33 16.52
CA LEU A 71 -9.50 -3.14 15.82
C LEU A 71 -10.47 -4.30 16.08
N ALA A 72 -9.98 -5.55 15.96
CA ALA A 72 -10.80 -6.74 16.22
C ALA A 72 -11.35 -6.73 17.65
N ARG A 73 -10.47 -6.51 18.65
CA ARG A 73 -10.86 -6.41 20.07
C ARG A 73 -11.93 -5.35 20.30
N CYS A 74 -11.75 -4.15 19.77
CA CYS A 74 -12.72 -3.07 19.95
C CYS A 74 -14.07 -3.39 19.27
N LEU A 75 -14.06 -4.03 18.10
CA LEU A 75 -15.27 -4.45 17.39
C LEU A 75 -16.03 -5.56 18.13
N ASP A 76 -15.30 -6.49 18.74
CA ASP A 76 -15.85 -7.63 19.48
C ASP A 76 -16.43 -7.20 20.84
N THR A 77 -15.74 -6.32 21.55
CA THR A 77 -16.11 -5.90 22.91
C THR A 77 -17.01 -4.66 22.96
N GLY A 78 -17.06 -3.88 21.87
CA GLY A 78 -17.67 -2.55 21.87
C GLY A 78 -16.86 -1.49 22.64
N ALA A 79 -15.66 -1.83 23.12
CA ALA A 79 -14.79 -0.90 23.82
C ALA A 79 -14.12 0.09 22.86
N ASP A 80 -13.89 1.31 23.34
CA ASP A 80 -13.14 2.33 22.59
C ASP A 80 -11.61 2.13 22.73
N LEU A 81 -10.84 2.83 21.90
CA LEU A 81 -9.38 2.85 21.94
C LEU A 81 -8.89 3.51 23.24
N ASN A 82 -8.00 2.83 23.96
CA ASN A 82 -7.30 3.40 25.10
C ASN A 82 -6.17 4.36 24.64
N ALA A 83 -5.49 5.02 25.58
CA ALA A 83 -4.44 5.97 25.26
C ALA A 83 -3.26 5.34 24.48
N SER A 84 -2.85 4.12 24.86
CA SER A 84 -1.78 3.37 24.19
C SER A 84 -2.17 2.92 22.78
N ASP A 85 -3.42 2.50 22.60
CA ASP A 85 -3.97 2.16 21.28
C ASP A 85 -3.91 3.38 20.36
N ARG A 86 -4.31 4.56 20.87
CA ARG A 86 -4.31 5.81 20.08
C ARG A 86 -2.90 6.22 19.64
N VAL A 87 -1.90 6.03 20.50
CA VAL A 87 -0.48 6.26 20.15
C VAL A 87 -0.06 5.33 19.01
N THR A 88 -0.32 4.03 19.16
CA THR A 88 0.01 3.01 18.14
C THR A 88 -0.64 3.33 16.78
N PHE A 89 -1.91 3.74 16.79
CA PHE A 89 -2.63 4.11 15.56
C PHE A 89 -2.07 5.38 14.92
N ALA A 90 -1.71 6.38 15.74
CA ALA A 90 -1.10 7.60 15.24
C ALA A 90 0.27 7.33 14.59
N GLU A 91 1.09 6.47 15.21
CA GLU A 91 2.36 6.01 14.65
C GLU A 91 2.16 5.27 13.33
N PHE A 92 1.31 4.23 13.31
CA PHE A 92 0.99 3.49 12.09
C PHE A 92 0.50 4.40 10.96
N ALA A 93 -0.44 5.31 11.25
CA ALA A 93 -0.95 6.27 10.28
C ALA A 93 0.15 7.24 9.79
N GLY A 94 1.10 7.61 10.66
CA GLY A 94 2.27 8.40 10.31
C GLY A 94 3.18 7.71 9.30
N HIS A 95 3.50 6.43 9.52
CA HIS A 95 4.29 5.63 8.57
C HIS A 95 3.56 5.46 7.23
N VAL A 96 2.27 5.07 7.25
CA VAL A 96 1.48 4.92 6.02
C VAL A 96 1.40 6.24 5.24
N ARG A 97 1.18 7.38 5.90
CA ARG A 97 1.18 8.69 5.24
C ARG A 97 2.53 9.02 4.61
N SER A 98 3.62 8.74 5.32
CA SER A 98 4.97 9.00 4.81
C SER A 98 5.30 8.12 3.60
N HIS A 99 4.86 6.86 3.62
CA HIS A 99 4.95 5.95 2.49
C HIS A 99 4.18 6.49 1.27
N LEU A 100 2.91 6.87 1.45
CA LEU A 100 2.08 7.42 0.36
C LEU A 100 2.65 8.71 -0.22
N VAL A 101 3.25 9.58 0.60
CA VAL A 101 3.91 10.80 0.10
C VAL A 101 5.09 10.43 -0.78
N ALA A 102 5.95 9.50 -0.35
CA ALA A 102 7.09 9.07 -1.14
C ALA A 102 6.66 8.38 -2.45
N GLU A 103 5.64 7.53 -2.40
CA GLU A 103 5.08 6.88 -3.58
C GLU A 103 4.52 7.90 -4.58
N ASN A 104 3.64 8.78 -4.13
CA ASN A 104 2.94 9.73 -5.01
C ASN A 104 3.83 10.86 -5.54
N ALA A 105 4.78 11.35 -4.73
CA ALA A 105 5.62 12.48 -5.09
C ALA A 105 6.91 12.07 -5.82
N ILE A 106 7.35 10.82 -5.68
CA ILE A 106 8.63 10.36 -6.22
C ILE A 106 8.45 9.15 -7.13
N LEU A 107 7.89 8.06 -6.60
CA LEU A 107 7.85 6.78 -7.33
C LEU A 107 6.96 6.83 -8.57
N LEU A 108 5.71 7.28 -8.43
CA LEU A 108 4.75 7.32 -9.54
C LEU A 108 5.15 8.31 -10.65
N PRO A 109 5.70 9.52 -10.36
CA PRO A 109 6.26 10.38 -11.39
C PRO A 109 7.38 9.72 -12.20
N ILE A 110 8.32 9.05 -11.55
CA ILE A 110 9.40 8.32 -12.25
C ILE A 110 8.81 7.17 -13.08
N ALA A 111 7.86 6.42 -12.51
CA ALA A 111 7.17 5.35 -13.22
C ALA A 111 6.49 5.86 -14.51
N ARG A 112 5.79 7.00 -14.46
CA ARG A 112 5.18 7.60 -15.66
C ARG A 112 6.20 8.00 -16.71
N ALA A 113 7.38 8.46 -16.29
CA ALA A 113 8.44 8.86 -17.22
C ALA A 113 9.18 7.66 -17.84
N ARG A 114 9.27 6.52 -17.15
CA ARG A 114 10.14 5.39 -17.52
C ARG A 114 9.40 4.14 -17.99
N LEU A 115 8.17 3.92 -17.55
CA LEU A 115 7.41 2.72 -17.89
C LEU A 115 6.72 2.86 -19.25
N THR A 116 6.85 1.82 -20.07
CA THR A 116 6.18 1.72 -21.36
C THR A 116 4.76 1.16 -21.20
N ARG A 117 3.92 1.30 -22.24
CA ARG A 117 2.61 0.63 -22.27
C ARG A 117 2.71 -0.89 -22.07
N ALA A 118 3.77 -1.52 -22.58
CA ALA A 118 3.98 -2.95 -22.40
C ALA A 118 4.26 -3.31 -20.94
N ASP A 119 5.04 -2.48 -20.24
CA ASP A 119 5.32 -2.66 -18.82
C ASP A 119 4.04 -2.50 -17.98
N LEU A 120 3.23 -1.48 -18.26
CA LEU A 120 1.97 -1.24 -17.55
C LEU A 120 0.97 -2.37 -17.76
N ARG A 121 0.89 -2.95 -18.97
CA ARG A 121 0.05 -4.13 -19.22
C ARG A 121 0.50 -5.34 -18.43
N MET A 122 1.81 -5.60 -18.38
CA MET A 122 2.36 -6.70 -17.58
C MET A 122 2.06 -6.50 -16.08
N LEU A 123 2.29 -5.30 -15.55
CA LEU A 123 1.94 -4.97 -14.16
C LEU A 123 0.46 -5.21 -13.89
N SER A 124 -0.42 -4.67 -14.75
CA SER A 124 -1.87 -4.83 -14.58
C SER A 124 -2.30 -6.29 -14.62
N GLN A 125 -1.73 -7.11 -15.51
CA GLN A 125 -2.01 -8.54 -15.59
C GLN A 125 -1.59 -9.27 -14.32
N ASN A 126 -0.42 -8.96 -13.76
CA ASN A 126 0.05 -9.55 -12.52
C ASN A 126 -0.84 -9.15 -11.33
N MET A 127 -1.22 -7.87 -11.24
CA MET A 127 -2.11 -7.36 -10.19
C MET A 127 -3.51 -8.01 -10.23
N LEU A 128 -4.06 -8.21 -11.44
CA LEU A 128 -5.34 -8.90 -11.63
C LEU A 128 -5.24 -10.38 -11.27
N SER A 129 -4.18 -11.05 -11.73
CA SER A 129 -3.92 -12.46 -11.44
C SER A 129 -3.80 -12.73 -9.93
N ARG A 130 -3.07 -11.88 -9.19
CA ARG A 130 -2.97 -11.96 -7.71
C ARG A 130 -4.31 -11.82 -7.01
N ARG A 131 -5.27 -11.14 -7.65
CA ARG A 131 -6.66 -10.94 -7.16
C ARG A 131 -7.64 -11.97 -7.74
N GLY A 132 -7.19 -12.95 -8.52
CA GLY A 132 -8.05 -13.93 -9.18
C GLY A 132 -8.99 -13.34 -10.24
N LEU A 133 -8.67 -12.15 -10.74
CA LEU A 133 -9.47 -11.43 -11.72
C LEU A 133 -9.02 -11.74 -13.15
N PRO A 134 -9.94 -11.77 -14.12
CA PRO A 134 -9.59 -11.98 -15.52
C PRO A 134 -8.74 -10.81 -16.05
N PRO A 135 -7.87 -11.06 -17.04
CA PRO A 135 -7.10 -9.99 -17.68
C PRO A 135 -8.06 -8.99 -18.35
N ILE A 136 -7.69 -7.72 -18.30
CA ILE A 136 -8.40 -6.67 -19.05
C ILE A 136 -8.11 -6.92 -20.54
N LEU A 137 -9.16 -7.27 -21.29
CA LEU A 137 -9.12 -7.28 -22.74
C LEU A 137 -9.13 -5.82 -23.20
N GLU A 138 -7.95 -5.26 -23.50
CA GLU A 138 -7.89 -3.99 -24.22
C GLU A 138 -8.53 -4.23 -25.59
N SER A 139 -9.70 -3.63 -25.84
CA SER A 139 -10.20 -3.47 -27.19
C SER A 139 -9.11 -2.72 -27.96
N SER A 140 -8.62 -3.35 -29.02
CA SER A 140 -7.70 -2.74 -29.97
C SER A 140 -8.36 -1.48 -30.53
N ASN A 141 -8.14 -0.34 -29.87
CA ASN A 141 -8.36 0.94 -30.51
C ASN A 141 -7.24 1.08 -31.53
N ALA A 142 -7.65 0.79 -32.76
CA ALA A 142 -6.93 0.87 -34.01
C ALA A 142 -6.01 2.10 -34.14
N GLN A 143 -4.88 1.84 -34.81
CA GLN A 143 -3.94 2.74 -35.50
C GLN A 143 -3.09 3.69 -34.66
#